data_AF-A0A8J2JF93-F1
#
_entry.id   AF-A0A8J2JF93-F1
#
_cell.length_a   1.000
_cell.length_b   1.000
_cell.length_c   1.000
_cell.angle_alpha   90.00
_cell.angle_beta   90.00
_cell.angle_gamma   90.00
#
_symmetry.space_group_name_H-M   'P 1'
#
loop_
_entity.id
_entity.type
_entity.pdbx_description
1 polymer ?
#
loop_
_entity_poly.entity_id
_entity_poly.type
_entity_poly.pdbx_seq_one_letter_code
_entity_poly.pdbx_strand_id
1 'polypeptide(L)'
;MAPTNAATRAGRPRRPKRAPTGYNIFMKKFMKSQCITSRDDAKNAIKAGAKLWGKMSGPEKEKYGKQSTKYRVQHEAEMSNYRRQLQAFKAPPRPFIAFLQDYYNGGQFEQPGDRRNIVSELGRSASVAWHNLKPNQRLEYTRHFQTQYQDHKLRLSGGTVLLDVQNSPTPTLAVQVEPNRSLPSTSTRKTLEPQGPRASARNMSQRNPRLDITPISPPVLNDERLVRKSARIESKRRNTPVKKNLRFRK
;
A
#
# COMPACT_ATOMS: atom_id res chain seq x y z
N MET A 1 27.41 -3.14 -14.91
CA MET A 1 26.21 -3.40 -15.72
C MET A 1 24.98 -3.19 -14.84
N ALA A 2 24.26 -2.08 -15.03
CA ALA A 2 22.99 -1.86 -14.35
C ALA A 2 21.93 -2.79 -14.96
N PRO A 3 21.11 -3.49 -14.17
CA PRO A 3 20.05 -4.32 -14.73
C PRO A 3 19.09 -3.43 -15.51
N THR A 4 19.03 -3.62 -16.83
CA THR A 4 18.08 -2.93 -17.71
C THR A 4 16.67 -3.30 -17.28
N ASN A 5 15.98 -2.35 -16.65
CA ASN A 5 14.58 -2.45 -16.28
C ASN A 5 13.71 -2.49 -17.53
N ALA A 6 13.63 -3.65 -18.19
CA ALA A 6 12.74 -3.85 -19.33
C ALA A 6 11.31 -3.51 -18.91
N ALA A 7 10.71 -2.52 -19.59
CA ALA A 7 9.38 -2.03 -19.31
C ALA A 7 8.35 -3.14 -19.49
N THR A 8 7.40 -3.25 -18.56
CA THR A 8 6.23 -4.13 -18.71
C THR A 8 5.25 -3.55 -19.74
N ARG A 9 4.26 -4.38 -20.15
CA ARG A 9 3.22 -4.16 -21.19
C ARG A 9 2.47 -2.81 -21.22
N ALA A 10 2.73 -1.85 -20.34
CA ALA A 10 2.01 -0.57 -20.26
C ALA A 10 2.89 0.65 -19.91
N GLY A 11 4.21 0.60 -20.15
CA GLY A 11 5.12 1.75 -19.90
C GLY A 11 5.26 2.15 -18.42
N ARG A 12 4.65 1.41 -17.49
CA ARG A 12 4.78 1.65 -16.05
C ARG A 12 6.16 1.20 -15.57
N PRO A 13 6.77 1.92 -14.62
CA PRO A 13 8.02 1.47 -14.02
C PRO A 13 7.82 0.10 -13.37
N ARG A 14 8.83 -0.76 -13.44
CA ARG A 14 8.78 -2.08 -12.80
C ARG A 14 9.09 -1.93 -11.32
N ARG A 15 8.31 -2.57 -10.46
CA ARG A 15 8.58 -2.61 -9.02
C ARG A 15 9.94 -3.30 -8.77
N PRO A 16 10.86 -2.66 -8.03
CA PRO A 16 12.11 -3.29 -7.60
C PRO A 16 11.87 -4.62 -6.88
N LYS A 17 12.75 -5.60 -7.10
CA LYS A 17 12.65 -6.91 -6.45
C LYS A 17 13.17 -6.80 -5.01
N ARG A 18 12.50 -7.47 -4.06
CA ARG A 18 12.90 -7.47 -2.64
C ARG A 18 14.39 -7.82 -2.47
N ALA A 19 15.06 -7.11 -1.56
CA ALA A 19 16.45 -7.39 -1.19
C ALA A 19 16.64 -8.85 -0.73
N PRO A 20 17.74 -9.52 -1.11
CA PRO A 20 18.04 -10.86 -0.66
C PRO A 20 18.40 -10.89 0.83
N THR A 21 17.91 -11.89 1.56
CA THR A 21 18.31 -12.18 2.94
C THR A 21 19.73 -12.76 2.99
N GLY A 22 20.36 -12.74 4.17
CA GLY A 22 21.69 -13.36 4.36
C GLY A 22 21.74 -14.82 3.90
N TYR A 23 20.71 -15.60 4.25
CA TYR A 23 20.55 -16.98 3.79
C TYR A 23 20.50 -17.09 2.26
N ASN A 24 19.74 -16.22 1.58
CA ASN A 24 19.64 -16.25 0.11
C ASN A 24 21.00 -15.93 -0.55
N ILE A 25 21.78 -15.01 0.04
CA ILE A 25 23.12 -14.66 -0.44
C ILE A 25 24.07 -15.86 -0.27
N PHE A 26 24.03 -16.51 0.89
CA PHE A 26 24.77 -17.74 1.15
C PHE A 26 24.39 -18.84 0.16
N MET A 27 23.10 -19.17 0.04
CA MET A 27 22.62 -20.22 -0.86
C MET A 27 23.03 -19.97 -2.30
N LYS A 28 22.99 -18.72 -2.78
CA LYS A 28 23.46 -18.38 -4.12
C LYS A 28 24.95 -18.69 -4.32
N LYS A 29 25.79 -18.39 -3.34
CA LYS A 29 27.23 -18.71 -3.39
C LYS A 29 27.49 -20.21 -3.27
N PHE A 30 26.80 -20.87 -2.35
CA PHE A 30 26.89 -22.32 -2.14
C PHE A 30 26.48 -23.09 -3.40
N MET A 31 25.34 -22.76 -4.00
CA MET A 31 24.90 -23.38 -5.25
C MET A 31 25.87 -23.14 -6.40
N LYS A 32 26.51 -21.96 -6.45
CA LYS A 32 27.56 -21.68 -7.45
C LYS A 32 28.80 -22.54 -7.25
N SER A 33 29.18 -22.86 -6.01
CA SER A 33 30.32 -23.75 -5.71
C SER A 33 30.06 -25.23 -5.98
N GLN A 34 28.81 -25.67 -6.00
CA GLN A 34 28.45 -27.08 -6.19
C GLN A 34 28.31 -27.49 -7.67
N CYS A 35 28.61 -26.60 -8.63
CA CYS A 35 28.61 -26.88 -10.08
C CYS A 35 27.41 -27.71 -10.56
N ILE A 36 26.20 -27.30 -10.16
CA ILE A 36 24.95 -28.06 -10.36
C ILE A 36 24.66 -28.20 -11.87
N THR A 37 24.60 -29.43 -12.37
CA THR A 37 24.28 -29.77 -13.78
C THR A 37 22.86 -30.31 -13.95
N SER A 38 22.35 -31.08 -12.98
CA SER A 38 21.01 -31.66 -13.00
C SER A 38 20.03 -30.99 -12.02
N ARG A 39 18.72 -31.15 -12.30
CA ARG A 39 17.65 -30.70 -11.40
C ARG A 39 17.66 -31.46 -10.06
N ASP A 40 18.04 -32.74 -10.07
CA ASP A 40 18.08 -33.54 -8.84
C ASP A 40 19.28 -33.17 -7.97
N ASP A 41 20.42 -32.84 -8.58
CA ASP A 41 21.57 -32.24 -7.90
C ASP A 41 21.20 -30.91 -7.26
N ALA A 42 20.39 -30.08 -7.93
CA ALA A 42 19.91 -28.83 -7.37
C ALA A 42 19.11 -29.04 -6.08
N LYS A 43 18.22 -30.05 -6.05
CA LYS A 43 17.43 -30.38 -4.85
C LYS A 43 18.34 -30.87 -3.72
N ASN A 44 19.33 -31.72 -4.04
CA ASN A 44 20.27 -32.24 -3.07
C ASN A 44 21.17 -31.14 -2.50
N ALA A 45 21.68 -30.25 -3.35
CA ALA A 45 22.45 -29.07 -2.96
C ALA A 45 21.63 -28.10 -2.08
N ILE A 46 20.34 -27.90 -2.37
CA ILE A 46 19.48 -27.08 -1.52
C ILE A 46 19.36 -27.68 -0.11
N LYS A 47 19.13 -28.99 -0.01
CA LYS A 47 19.05 -29.71 1.28
C LYS A 47 20.39 -29.62 2.03
N ALA A 48 21.51 -29.85 1.34
CA ALA A 48 22.85 -29.78 1.92
C ALA A 48 23.18 -28.36 2.41
N GLY A 49 22.89 -27.33 1.60
CA GLY A 49 23.10 -25.93 1.94
C GLY A 49 22.27 -25.49 3.15
N ALA A 50 21.01 -25.92 3.24
CA ALA A 50 20.16 -25.65 4.41
C ALA A 50 20.74 -26.28 5.69
N LYS A 51 21.19 -27.54 5.63
CA LYS A 51 21.86 -28.22 6.75
C LYS A 51 23.16 -27.50 7.14
N LEU A 52 23.97 -27.11 6.16
CA LEU A 52 25.22 -26.39 6.39
C LEU A 52 24.95 -25.05 7.08
N TRP A 53 23.99 -24.26 6.58
CA TRP A 53 23.58 -23.00 7.21
C TRP A 53 23.12 -23.19 8.66
N GLY A 54 22.40 -24.28 8.96
CA GLY A 54 22.03 -24.63 10.34
C GLY A 54 23.25 -24.77 11.26
N LYS A 55 24.30 -25.46 10.77
CA LYS A 55 25.55 -25.75 11.50
C LYS A 55 26.54 -24.59 11.56
N MET A 56 26.44 -23.61 10.65
CA MET A 56 27.34 -22.46 10.62
C MET A 56 27.29 -21.64 11.92
N SER A 57 28.45 -21.13 12.32
CA SER A 57 28.58 -20.33 13.54
C SER A 57 27.95 -18.93 13.38
N GLY A 58 27.65 -18.28 14.50
CA GLY A 58 27.12 -16.91 14.51
C GLY A 58 28.00 -15.91 13.74
N PRO A 59 29.34 -15.87 13.95
CA PRO A 59 30.24 -14.98 13.23
C PRO A 59 30.22 -15.15 11.71
N GLU A 60 30.13 -16.39 11.21
CA GLU A 60 30.04 -16.64 9.77
C GLU A 60 28.71 -16.15 9.18
N LYS A 61 27.60 -16.36 9.90
CA LYS A 61 26.28 -15.85 9.52
C LYS A 61 26.25 -14.32 9.51
N GLU A 62 26.98 -13.68 10.42
CA GLU A 62 27.08 -12.22 10.51
C GLU A 62 27.65 -11.60 9.23
N LYS A 63 28.64 -12.25 8.59
CA LYS A 63 29.20 -11.80 7.29
C LYS A 63 28.13 -11.69 6.21
N TYR A 64 27.20 -12.65 6.16
CA TYR A 64 26.07 -12.61 5.23
C TYR A 64 24.99 -11.61 5.67
N GLY A 65 24.83 -11.40 6.99
CA GLY A 65 24.01 -10.33 7.55
C GLY A 65 24.45 -8.96 7.07
N LYS A 66 25.74 -8.64 7.17
CA LYS A 66 26.34 -7.39 6.67
C LYS A 66 26.17 -7.19 5.16
N GLN A 67 26.17 -8.27 4.38
CA GLN A 67 25.87 -8.18 2.94
C GLN A 67 24.38 -7.90 2.69
N SER A 68 23.49 -8.54 3.44
CA SER A 68 22.04 -8.36 3.32
C SER A 68 21.60 -6.93 3.69
N THR A 69 22.20 -6.32 4.72
CA THR A 69 21.92 -4.93 5.08
C THR A 69 22.30 -3.96 3.96
N LYS A 70 23.45 -4.15 3.30
CA LYS A 70 23.84 -3.34 2.12
C LYS A 70 22.81 -3.43 1.00
N TYR A 71 22.34 -4.63 0.66
CA TYR A 71 21.29 -4.80 -0.34
C TYR A 71 19.94 -4.20 0.09
N ARG A 72 19.63 -4.20 1.39
CA ARG A 72 18.41 -3.57 1.91
C ARG A 72 18.41 -2.06 1.69
N VAL A 73 19.53 -1.40 1.99
CA VAL A 73 19.71 0.04 1.75
C VAL A 73 19.57 0.37 0.26
N GLN A 74 20.22 -0.41 -0.62
CA GLN A 74 20.08 -0.24 -2.07
C GLN A 74 18.63 -0.40 -2.53
N HIS A 75 17.94 -1.44 -2.05
CA HIS A 75 16.54 -1.68 -2.38
C HIS A 75 15.61 -0.57 -1.87
N GLU A 76 15.86 0.02 -0.70
CA GLU A 76 15.09 1.15 -0.19
C GLU A 76 15.27 2.39 -1.07
N ALA A 77 16.49 2.68 -1.52
CA ALA A 77 16.76 3.75 -2.47
C ALA A 77 16.05 3.52 -3.81
N GLU A 78 16.13 2.30 -4.35
CA GLU A 78 15.41 1.90 -5.57
C GLU A 78 13.88 2.02 -5.40
N MET A 79 13.34 1.58 -4.26
CA MET A 79 11.92 1.67 -3.94
C MET A 79 11.44 3.12 -3.79
N SER A 80 12.28 4.01 -3.25
CA SER A 80 12.00 5.45 -3.19
C SER A 80 11.91 6.05 -4.60
N ASN A 81 12.85 5.73 -5.48
CA ASN A 81 12.80 6.15 -6.88
C ASN A 81 11.55 5.60 -7.59
N TYR A 82 11.28 4.31 -7.41
CA TYR A 82 10.07 3.67 -7.94
C TYR A 82 8.78 4.35 -7.45
N ARG A 83 8.68 4.74 -6.18
CA ARG A 83 7.51 5.46 -5.63
C ARG A 83 7.34 6.83 -6.26
N ARG A 84 8.43 7.58 -6.47
CA ARG A 84 8.41 8.89 -7.16
C ARG A 84 7.92 8.74 -8.60
N GLN A 85 8.45 7.77 -9.32
CA GLN A 85 7.99 7.47 -10.67
C GLN A 85 6.51 7.09 -10.66
N LEU A 86 6.09 6.15 -9.79
CA LEU A 86 4.70 5.73 -9.69
C LEU A 86 3.75 6.90 -9.38
N GLN A 87 4.17 7.87 -8.56
CA GLN A 87 3.40 9.09 -8.32
C GLN A 87 3.22 9.92 -9.60
N ALA A 88 4.24 10.06 -10.44
CA ALA A 88 4.13 10.75 -11.73
C ALA A 88 3.14 10.05 -12.68
N PHE A 89 2.99 8.72 -12.59
CA PHE A 89 2.02 7.96 -13.38
C PHE A 89 0.60 7.99 -12.80
N LYS A 90 0.37 8.49 -11.58
CA LYS A 90 -0.99 8.59 -11.02
C LYS A 90 -1.74 9.70 -11.76
N ALA A 91 -2.93 9.36 -12.24
CA ALA A 91 -3.84 10.35 -12.78
C ALA A 91 -4.21 11.39 -11.69
N PRO A 92 -4.47 12.65 -12.09
CA PRO A 92 -4.94 13.66 -11.15
C PRO A 92 -6.25 13.23 -10.48
N PRO A 93 -6.53 13.73 -9.26
CA PRO A 93 -7.75 13.42 -8.55
C PRO A 93 -8.96 13.92 -9.36
N ARG A 94 -10.00 13.09 -9.47
CA ARG A 94 -11.27 13.49 -10.10
C ARG A 94 -11.88 14.71 -9.36
N PRO A 95 -12.74 15.52 -10.01
CA PRO A 95 -13.30 16.74 -9.42
C PRO A 95 -13.85 16.56 -7.99
N PHE A 96 -14.69 15.54 -7.78
CA PHE A 96 -15.24 15.23 -6.45
C PHE A 96 -14.16 14.84 -5.43
N ILE A 97 -13.10 14.13 -5.85
CA ILE A 97 -12.01 13.73 -4.94
C ILE A 97 -11.16 14.94 -4.55
N ALA A 98 -10.91 15.87 -5.47
CA ALA A 98 -10.23 17.13 -5.17
C ALA A 98 -11.06 17.96 -4.18
N PHE A 99 -12.38 18.08 -4.41
CA PHE A 99 -13.28 18.71 -3.45
C PHE A 99 -13.26 18.01 -2.08
N LEU A 100 -13.28 16.68 -2.05
CA LEU A 100 -13.24 15.93 -0.79
C LEU A 100 -11.94 16.19 0.00
N GLN A 101 -10.82 16.42 -0.68
CA GLN A 101 -9.57 16.82 -0.04
C GLN A 101 -9.67 18.23 0.56
N ASP A 102 -10.22 19.19 -0.19
CA ASP A 102 -10.43 20.56 0.30
C ASP A 102 -11.42 20.59 1.46
N TYR A 103 -12.51 19.83 1.37
CA TYR A 103 -13.53 19.70 2.40
C TYR A 103 -12.94 19.13 3.70
N TYR A 104 -12.05 18.13 3.60
CA TYR A 104 -11.35 17.58 4.75
C TYR A 104 -10.35 18.58 5.35
N ASN A 105 -9.55 19.24 4.51
CA ASN A 105 -8.53 20.20 4.96
C ASN A 105 -9.16 21.48 5.54
N GLY A 106 -10.34 21.87 5.07
CA GLY A 106 -11.08 23.03 5.54
C GLY A 106 -11.73 22.87 6.91
N GLY A 107 -11.57 21.73 7.58
CA GLY A 107 -12.10 21.49 8.93
C GLY A 107 -13.63 21.45 9.01
N GLN A 108 -14.32 21.36 7.88
CA GLN A 108 -15.79 21.33 7.79
C GLN A 108 -16.39 20.00 8.25
N PHE A 109 -15.55 19.01 8.55
CA PHE A 109 -15.96 17.71 9.04
C PHE A 109 -15.73 17.61 10.55
N GLU A 110 -16.82 17.63 11.31
CA GLU A 110 -16.78 17.31 12.74
C GLU A 110 -16.44 15.82 12.90
N GLN A 111 -15.40 15.52 13.68
CA GLN A 111 -15.00 14.13 13.89
C GLN A 111 -16.08 13.40 14.70
N PRO A 112 -16.72 12.35 14.15
CA PRO A 112 -17.63 11.53 14.95
C PRO A 112 -16.84 10.82 16.05
N GLY A 113 -17.45 10.68 17.22
CA GLY A 113 -16.83 10.03 18.39
C GLY A 113 -16.39 8.58 18.15
N ASP A 114 -16.95 7.90 17.15
CA ASP A 114 -16.52 6.56 16.75
C ASP A 114 -15.59 6.57 15.53
N ARG A 115 -14.33 6.19 15.76
CA ARG A 115 -13.29 6.11 14.73
C ARG A 115 -13.58 5.12 13.61
N ARG A 116 -14.43 4.12 13.84
CA ARG A 116 -14.70 3.05 12.86
C ARG A 116 -15.52 3.53 11.66
N ASN A 117 -16.33 4.56 11.86
CA ASN A 117 -17.26 5.06 10.84
C ASN A 117 -16.83 6.38 10.19
N ILE A 118 -15.68 6.95 10.58
CA ILE A 118 -15.19 8.26 10.10
C ILE A 118 -15.18 8.35 8.58
N VAL A 119 -14.62 7.36 7.89
CA VAL A 119 -14.46 7.41 6.42
C VAL A 119 -15.83 7.37 5.71
N SER A 120 -16.76 6.58 6.23
CA SER A 120 -18.10 6.45 5.67
C SER A 120 -18.92 7.73 5.88
N GLU A 121 -18.91 8.30 7.09
CA GLU A 121 -19.62 9.54 7.38
C GLU A 121 -19.00 10.73 6.64
N LEU A 122 -17.66 10.81 6.55
CA LEU A 122 -16.98 11.83 5.75
C LEU A 122 -17.38 11.73 4.29
N GLY A 123 -17.40 10.52 3.72
CA GLY A 123 -17.82 10.31 2.34
C GLY A 123 -19.26 10.75 2.09
N ARG A 124 -20.20 10.44 3.00
CA ARG A 124 -21.60 10.86 2.89
C ARG A 124 -21.75 12.37 3.04
N SER A 125 -21.16 12.96 4.07
CA SER A 125 -21.23 14.40 4.33
C SER A 125 -20.64 15.20 3.18
N ALA A 126 -19.45 14.82 2.70
CA ALA A 126 -18.83 15.45 1.53
C ALA A 126 -19.69 15.26 0.26
N SER A 127 -20.35 14.13 0.08
CA SER A 127 -21.26 13.93 -1.05
C SER A 127 -22.44 14.89 -1.00
N VAL A 128 -23.08 15.06 0.16
CA VAL A 128 -24.17 16.02 0.35
C VAL A 128 -23.68 17.45 0.08
N ALA A 129 -22.55 17.82 0.67
CA ALA A 129 -21.93 19.14 0.44
C ALA A 129 -21.64 19.39 -1.05
N TRP A 130 -21.11 18.40 -1.78
CA TRP A 130 -20.84 18.50 -3.21
C TRP A 130 -22.11 18.75 -4.04
N HIS A 131 -23.22 18.09 -3.70
CA HIS A 131 -24.49 18.31 -4.41
C HIS A 131 -25.11 19.67 -4.10
N ASN A 132 -24.87 20.21 -2.91
CA ASN A 132 -25.34 21.54 -2.48
C ASN A 132 -24.47 22.68 -3.04
N LEU A 133 -23.30 22.40 -3.62
CA LEU A 133 -22.49 23.42 -4.29
C LEU A 133 -23.21 24.03 -5.49
N LYS A 134 -23.03 25.35 -5.66
CA LYS A 134 -23.50 26.06 -6.85
C LYS A 134 -22.87 25.43 -8.11
N PRO A 135 -23.61 25.34 -9.23
CA PRO A 135 -23.08 24.78 -10.47
C PRO A 135 -21.73 25.39 -10.91
N ASN A 136 -21.56 26.70 -10.73
CA ASN A 136 -20.31 27.41 -11.07
C ASN A 136 -19.10 26.91 -10.26
N GLN A 137 -19.28 26.61 -8.96
CA GLN A 137 -18.21 26.10 -8.11
C GLN A 137 -17.80 24.68 -8.53
N ARG A 138 -18.76 23.81 -8.87
CA ARG A 138 -18.48 22.46 -9.40
C ARG A 138 -17.76 22.52 -10.76
N LEU A 139 -18.05 23.53 -11.57
CA LEU A 139 -17.41 23.74 -12.85
C LEU A 139 -15.92 24.09 -12.69
N GLU A 140 -15.54 24.85 -11.65
CA GLU A 140 -14.13 25.17 -11.35
C GLU A 140 -13.31 23.91 -11.08
N TYR A 141 -13.79 23.01 -10.21
CA TYR A 141 -13.14 21.71 -9.97
C TYR A 141 -13.01 20.87 -11.25
N THR A 142 -14.00 20.96 -12.13
CA THR A 142 -13.99 20.24 -13.42
C THR A 142 -12.94 20.81 -14.38
N ARG A 143 -12.87 22.14 -14.52
CA ARG A 143 -11.85 22.82 -15.33
C ARG A 143 -10.45 22.52 -14.82
N HIS A 144 -10.23 22.64 -13.50
CA HIS A 144 -8.95 22.34 -12.89
C HIS A 144 -8.50 20.90 -13.15
N PHE A 145 -9.41 19.92 -12.98
CA PHE A 145 -9.12 18.53 -13.32
C PHE A 145 -8.77 18.34 -14.80
N GLN A 146 -9.51 18.97 -15.72
CA GLN A 146 -9.24 18.87 -17.16
C GLN A 146 -7.84 19.37 -17.50
N THR A 147 -7.44 20.54 -16.97
CA THR A 147 -6.08 21.07 -17.16
C THR A 147 -5.02 20.09 -16.65
N GLN A 148 -5.15 19.62 -15.40
CA GLN A 148 -4.20 18.66 -14.83
C GLN A 148 -4.16 17.34 -15.60
N TYR A 149 -5.28 16.90 -16.17
CA TYR A 149 -5.37 15.66 -16.92
C TYR A 149 -4.68 15.78 -18.28
N GLN A 150 -4.80 16.92 -18.97
CA GLN A 150 -4.06 17.16 -20.21
C GLN A 150 -2.55 17.20 -19.94
N ASP A 151 -2.11 17.92 -18.90
CA ASP A 151 -0.71 17.94 -18.49
C ASP A 151 -0.18 16.54 -18.17
N HIS A 152 -0.99 15.72 -17.48
CA HIS A 152 -0.65 14.34 -17.15
C HIS A 152 -0.50 13.49 -18.42
N LYS A 153 -1.42 13.64 -19.37
CA LYS A 153 -1.37 12.93 -20.66
C LYS A 153 -0.12 13.29 -21.46
N LEU A 154 0.26 14.58 -21.51
CA LEU A 154 1.47 15.06 -22.18
C LEU A 154 2.74 14.49 -21.52
N ARG A 155 2.79 14.45 -20.17
CA ARG A 155 3.90 13.82 -19.44
C ARG A 155 4.03 12.33 -19.76
N LEU A 156 2.92 11.62 -19.94
CA LEU A 156 2.93 10.19 -20.26
C LEU A 156 3.32 9.88 -21.70
N SER A 157 3.04 10.77 -22.65
CA SER A 157 3.40 10.56 -24.06
C SER A 157 4.89 10.77 -24.35
N GLY A 158 5.72 11.03 -23.32
CA GLY A 158 7.14 11.34 -23.50
C GLY A 158 7.37 12.68 -24.19
N GLY A 159 6.30 13.49 -24.34
CA GLY A 159 6.42 14.88 -24.74
C GLY A 159 7.17 15.59 -23.64
N THR A 160 8.47 15.83 -23.86
CA THR A 160 9.21 16.76 -23.03
C THR A 160 8.59 18.12 -23.33
N VAL A 161 7.59 18.51 -22.55
CA VAL A 161 7.07 19.87 -22.62
C VAL A 161 8.21 20.74 -22.14
N LEU A 162 8.95 21.31 -23.10
CA LEU A 162 9.77 22.49 -22.88
C LEU A 162 8.78 23.58 -22.46
N LEU A 163 8.41 23.57 -21.17
CA LEU A 163 7.63 24.66 -20.59
C LEU A 163 8.57 25.85 -20.63
N ASP A 164 8.37 26.74 -21.60
CA ASP A 164 8.75 28.13 -21.45
C ASP A 164 8.04 28.63 -20.19
N VAL A 165 8.78 28.62 -19.08
CA VAL A 165 8.39 29.23 -17.82
C VAL A 165 8.54 30.75 -17.97
N GLN A 166 7.79 31.32 -18.90
CA GLN A 166 7.53 32.75 -18.99
C GLN A 166 6.05 32.91 -19.33
N ASN A 167 5.31 33.51 -18.40
CA ASN A 167 3.93 34.02 -18.55
C ASN A 167 2.79 33.04 -18.21
N SER A 168 2.72 32.62 -16.95
CA SER A 168 1.41 32.38 -16.33
C SER A 168 1.11 33.53 -15.36
N PRO A 169 0.09 34.36 -15.61
CA PRO A 169 -0.34 35.37 -14.64
C PRO A 169 -0.87 34.63 -13.41
N THR A 170 -0.20 34.82 -12.29
CA THR A 170 -0.67 34.41 -10.97
C THR A 170 -2.10 34.92 -10.78
N PRO A 171 -3.11 34.07 -10.50
CA PRO A 171 -4.37 34.57 -10.02
C PRO A 171 -4.12 35.13 -8.61
N THR A 172 -3.86 36.43 -8.55
CA THR A 172 -3.93 37.23 -7.33
C THR A 172 -5.37 37.17 -6.82
N LEU A 173 -5.68 36.11 -6.07
CA LEU A 173 -6.76 36.16 -5.10
C LEU A 173 -6.27 37.09 -3.99
N ALA A 174 -6.63 38.37 -4.14
CA ALA A 174 -6.50 39.38 -3.10
C ALA A 174 -7.38 38.97 -1.91
N VAL A 175 -6.83 38.11 -1.05
CA VAL A 175 -7.30 38.00 0.34
C VAL A 175 -6.75 39.25 1.02
N GLN A 176 -7.64 40.23 1.24
CA GLN A 176 -7.39 41.32 2.17
C GLN A 176 -7.11 40.71 3.55
N VAL A 177 -5.85 40.61 3.91
CA VAL A 177 -5.39 40.31 5.26
C VAL A 177 -5.21 41.66 5.96
N GLU A 178 -6.19 42.00 6.79
CA GLU A 178 -6.09 43.07 7.79
C GLU A 178 -4.87 42.82 8.71
N PRO A 179 -3.95 43.78 8.88
CA PRO A 179 -2.84 43.65 9.80
C PRO A 179 -3.28 44.14 11.19
N ASN A 180 -3.78 43.25 12.03
CA ASN A 180 -3.93 43.57 13.45
C ASN A 180 -3.98 42.31 14.32
N ARG A 181 -2.85 41.97 14.95
CA ARG A 181 -2.75 41.68 16.40
C ARG A 181 -1.35 41.23 16.80
N SER A 182 -0.70 42.15 17.51
CA SER A 182 0.22 41.98 18.63
C SER A 182 0.48 40.54 19.10
N LEU A 183 1.76 40.17 19.09
CA LEU A 183 2.31 39.03 19.81
C LEU A 183 2.30 39.32 21.33
N PRO A 184 1.76 38.42 22.18
CA PRO A 184 2.21 38.35 23.56
C PRO A 184 3.41 37.41 23.66
N SER A 185 4.53 38.02 24.05
CA SER A 185 5.69 37.36 24.64
C SER A 185 5.31 36.66 25.95
N THR A 186 6.15 35.69 26.34
CA THR A 186 6.21 34.96 27.62
C THR A 186 5.30 33.72 27.72
N SER A 187 5.90 32.53 27.61
CA SER A 187 5.39 31.34 28.27
C SER A 187 6.55 30.62 28.94
N THR A 188 6.49 30.68 30.26
CA THR A 188 7.44 30.22 31.25
C THR A 188 7.56 28.70 31.20
N ARG A 189 8.78 28.19 31.02
CA ARG A 189 9.12 26.77 31.10
C ARG A 189 8.93 26.30 32.54
N LYS A 190 7.76 25.72 32.84
CA LYS A 190 7.45 25.11 34.13
C LYS A 190 8.11 23.72 34.20
N THR A 191 9.20 23.65 34.95
CA THR A 191 9.78 22.41 35.48
C THR A 191 8.74 21.73 36.36
N LEU A 192 8.35 20.50 36.03
CA LEU A 192 7.52 19.64 36.87
C LEU A 192 8.29 18.37 37.17
N GLU A 193 8.46 18.15 38.47
CA GLU A 193 9.13 17.05 39.13
C GLU A 193 8.53 15.66 38.84
N PRO A 194 9.30 14.59 39.10
CA PRO A 194 8.85 13.22 39.04
C PRO A 194 8.18 12.80 40.37
N GLN A 195 6.86 12.64 40.39
CA GLN A 195 6.16 11.96 41.50
C GLN A 195 5.71 10.54 41.13
N GLY A 196 6.32 9.56 41.82
CA GLY A 196 5.56 8.58 42.59
C GLY A 196 5.21 7.23 41.95
N PRO A 197 5.22 6.13 42.74
CA PRO A 197 5.05 4.76 42.27
C PRO A 197 3.59 4.44 41.91
N ARG A 198 3.41 3.74 40.78
CA ARG A 198 2.14 3.19 40.32
C ARG A 198 1.62 2.13 41.30
N ALA A 199 0.58 2.49 42.05
CA ALA A 199 -0.25 1.53 42.77
C ALA A 199 -0.97 0.59 41.77
N SER A 200 -0.86 -0.72 42.04
CA SER A 200 -1.58 -1.80 41.36
C SER A 200 -3.08 -1.67 41.58
N ALA A 201 -3.80 -1.21 40.56
CA ALA A 201 -5.25 -1.28 40.53
C ALA A 201 -5.70 -2.71 40.17
N ARG A 202 -6.22 -3.39 41.19
CA ARG A 202 -6.91 -4.67 41.19
C ARG A 202 -8.15 -4.57 40.28
N ASN A 203 -8.11 -5.18 39.11
CA ASN A 203 -9.24 -5.23 38.18
C ASN A 203 -10.38 -6.07 38.81
N MET A 204 -11.42 -5.39 39.30
CA MET A 204 -12.70 -6.03 39.64
C MET A 204 -13.42 -6.43 38.35
N SER A 205 -13.57 -7.74 38.18
CA SER A 205 -14.36 -8.37 37.13
C SER A 205 -15.84 -8.07 37.34
N GLN A 206 -16.35 -7.03 36.67
CA GLN A 206 -17.79 -6.85 36.52
C GLN A 206 -18.28 -7.80 35.42
N ARG A 207 -19.01 -8.84 35.85
CA ARG A 207 -19.75 -9.73 34.96
C ARG A 207 -20.88 -8.94 34.32
N ASN A 208 -20.80 -8.74 33.00
CA ASN A 208 -21.92 -8.24 32.22
C ASN A 208 -23.08 -9.25 32.26
N PRO A 209 -24.33 -8.80 32.44
CA PRO A 209 -25.50 -9.67 32.33
C PRO A 209 -25.61 -10.20 30.89
N ARG A 210 -25.77 -11.52 30.77
CA ARG A 210 -26.08 -12.23 29.52
C ARG A 210 -27.39 -11.65 28.97
N LEU A 211 -27.31 -10.95 27.83
CA LEU A 211 -28.49 -10.67 27.03
C LEU A 211 -28.86 -11.97 26.30
N ASP A 212 -30.07 -12.46 26.55
CA ASP A 212 -30.64 -13.58 25.82
C ASP A 212 -30.89 -13.16 24.38
N ILE A 213 -29.98 -13.60 23.50
CA ILE A 213 -30.11 -13.43 22.06
C ILE A 213 -31.09 -14.51 21.59
N THR A 214 -32.31 -14.11 21.26
CA THR A 214 -33.24 -14.98 20.55
C THR A 214 -32.65 -15.32 19.18
N PRO A 215 -32.69 -16.59 18.74
CA PRO A 215 -32.18 -16.99 17.44
C PRO A 215 -33.05 -16.39 16.34
N ILE A 216 -32.52 -15.37 15.67
CA ILE A 216 -33.12 -14.82 14.45
C ILE A 216 -32.96 -15.88 13.36
N SER A 217 -34.07 -16.49 12.95
CA SER A 217 -34.14 -17.38 11.79
C SER A 217 -33.53 -16.68 10.57
N PRO A 218 -32.54 -17.29 9.89
CA PRO A 218 -31.93 -16.68 8.72
C PRO A 218 -32.97 -16.57 7.59
N PRO A 219 -32.99 -15.44 6.86
CA PRO A 219 -33.82 -15.32 5.67
C PRO A 219 -33.37 -16.36 4.64
N VAL A 220 -34.34 -17.13 4.15
CA VAL A 220 -34.14 -18.09 3.04
C VAL A 220 -33.81 -17.29 1.78
N LEU A 221 -32.52 -17.10 1.52
CA LEU A 221 -32.02 -16.53 0.27
C LEU A 221 -32.08 -17.62 -0.81
N ASN A 222 -33.14 -17.61 -1.61
CA ASN A 222 -33.19 -18.34 -2.88
C ASN A 222 -32.25 -17.67 -3.89
N ASP A 223 -30.95 -17.91 -3.76
CA ASP A 223 -29.92 -17.36 -4.64
C ASP A 223 -29.63 -18.34 -5.79
N GLU A 224 -30.44 -18.27 -6.86
CA GLU A 224 -30.28 -19.07 -8.09
C GLU A 224 -28.88 -18.94 -8.73
N ARG A 225 -28.09 -17.92 -8.36
CA ARG A 225 -26.73 -17.71 -8.86
C ARG A 225 -25.72 -18.71 -8.31
N LEU A 226 -25.97 -19.34 -7.16
CA LEU A 226 -25.07 -20.34 -6.61
C LEU A 226 -25.15 -21.67 -7.37
N VAL A 227 -26.34 -22.05 -7.85
CA VAL A 227 -26.58 -23.31 -8.59
C VAL A 227 -25.78 -23.35 -9.90
N ARG A 228 -25.58 -22.20 -10.56
CA ARG A 228 -24.80 -22.14 -11.81
C ARG A 228 -23.28 -22.27 -11.62
N LYS A 229 -22.74 -22.00 -10.41
CA LYS A 229 -21.29 -22.15 -10.15
C LYS A 229 -20.91 -23.60 -9.83
N SER A 230 -21.77 -24.36 -9.17
CA SER A 230 -21.52 -25.77 -8.83
C SER A 230 -21.44 -26.64 -10.09
N ALA A 231 -22.29 -26.38 -11.10
CA ALA A 231 -22.29 -27.12 -12.37
C ALA A 231 -20.96 -27.00 -13.16
N ARG A 232 -20.21 -25.90 -12.98
CA ARG A 232 -18.93 -25.66 -13.69
C ARG A 232 -17.73 -26.35 -13.04
N ILE A 233 -17.82 -26.71 -11.76
CA ILE A 233 -16.75 -27.42 -11.04
C ILE A 233 -16.86 -28.93 -11.33
N GLU A 234 -18.08 -29.47 -11.42
CA GLU A 234 -18.32 -30.89 -11.68
C GLU A 234 -17.85 -31.34 -13.08
N SER A 235 -17.96 -30.47 -14.11
CA SER A 235 -17.54 -30.83 -15.48
C SER A 235 -16.03 -30.95 -15.65
N LYS A 236 -15.22 -30.33 -14.78
CA LYS A 236 -13.75 -30.45 -14.82
C LYS A 236 -13.22 -31.74 -14.20
N ARG A 237 -13.99 -32.43 -13.37
CA ARG A 237 -13.56 -33.70 -12.75
C ARG A 237 -13.71 -34.91 -13.67
N ARG A 238 -14.59 -34.87 -14.67
CA ARG A 238 -14.83 -36.02 -15.58
C ARG A 238 -13.82 -36.16 -16.72
N ASN A 239 -12.95 -35.17 -16.93
CA ASN A 239 -12.03 -35.14 -18.09
C ASN A 239 -10.55 -35.30 -17.73
N THR A 240 -10.22 -35.77 -16.53
CA THR A 240 -8.84 -36.18 -16.24
C THR A 240 -8.61 -37.63 -16.69
N PRO A 241 -7.77 -37.89 -17.72
CA PRO A 241 -7.47 -39.24 -18.15
C PRO A 241 -6.78 -40.00 -17.01
N VAL A 242 -7.41 -41.10 -16.57
CA VAL A 242 -6.85 -42.03 -15.59
C VAL A 242 -5.62 -42.67 -16.20
N LYS A 243 -4.43 -42.28 -15.74
CA LYS A 243 -3.17 -42.94 -16.10
C LYS A 243 -3.20 -44.36 -15.53
N LYS A 244 -3.50 -45.35 -16.37
CA LYS A 244 -3.36 -46.77 -16.03
C LYS A 244 -1.88 -47.05 -15.75
N ASN A 245 -1.57 -47.34 -14.49
CA ASN A 245 -0.25 -47.80 -14.07
C ASN A 245 -0.02 -49.21 -14.60
N LEU A 246 0.69 -49.30 -15.72
CA LEU A 246 1.19 -50.54 -16.30
C LEU A 246 2.35 -51.04 -15.41
N ARG A 247 2.05 -51.95 -14.49
CA ARG A 247 3.08 -52.68 -13.74
C ARG A 247 3.67 -53.76 -14.65
N PHE A 248 4.89 -53.53 -15.15
CA PHE A 248 5.72 -54.60 -15.65
C PHE A 248 6.30 -55.36 -14.45
N ARG A 249 5.88 -56.63 -14.29
CA ARG A 249 6.64 -57.63 -13.55
C ARG A 249 7.69 -58.22 -14.48
N LYS A 250 8.93 -58.30 -14.01
CA LYS A 250 9.88 -59.35 -14.37
C LYS A 250 10.34 -59.98 -13.06
#